data_AF-A0A7D9H5Q3-F1
#
_entry.id   AF-A0A7D9H5Q3-F1
#
_cell.length_a   1.000
_cell.length_b   1.000
_cell.length_c   1.000
_cell.angle_alpha   90.00
_cell.angle_beta   90.00
_cell.angle_gamma   90.00
#
_symmetry.space_group_name_H-M   'P 1'
#
loop_
_entity.id
_entity.type
_entity.pdbx_description
1 polymer ?
#
loop_
_entity_poly.entity_id
_entity_poly.type
_entity_poly.pdbx_seq_one_letter_code
_entity_poly.pdbx_strand_id
1 'polypeptide(L)'
;AREREKYDNMADLYAVINTLQNLEKAYIRDCVTPKEYTAACSKLLVQYRAAFKQIQGDEYPTVDAFVKKFRLDCPAALERIKEDRPITIKDDKGNTSKCIADIVSLFITIMDKLRLEIKAMDELNPDLRDLMDTMNRLSILSSDFEGKQKVSEWLTTLNSMQA
;
A
#
# COMPACT_ATOMS: atom_id res chain seq x y z
N ALA A 1 -4.84 -40.00 -5.49
CA ALA A 1 -4.57 -39.02 -4.41
C ALA A 1 -3.97 -37.74 -4.99
N ARG A 2 -2.76 -37.80 -5.57
CA ARG A 2 -2.04 -36.63 -6.12
C ARG A 2 -2.78 -35.85 -7.21
N GLU A 3 -3.46 -36.53 -8.15
CA GLU A 3 -4.26 -35.83 -9.17
C GLU A 3 -5.47 -35.12 -8.59
N ARG A 4 -6.13 -35.72 -7.60
CA ARG A 4 -7.28 -35.13 -6.92
C ARG A 4 -6.89 -33.84 -6.21
N GLU A 5 -5.81 -33.89 -5.42
CA GLU A 5 -5.24 -32.71 -4.76
C GLU A 5 -4.85 -31.61 -5.76
N LYS A 6 -4.29 -31.99 -6.92
CA LYS A 6 -3.99 -31.04 -8.00
C LYS A 6 -5.25 -30.30 -8.47
N TYR A 7 -6.34 -31.03 -8.72
CA TYR A 7 -7.61 -30.42 -9.14
C TYR A 7 -8.30 -29.63 -8.02
N ASP A 8 -8.18 -30.07 -6.77
CA ASP A 8 -8.68 -29.32 -5.61
C ASP A 8 -7.98 -27.96 -5.51
N ASN A 9 -6.64 -27.92 -5.63
CA ASN A 9 -5.89 -26.66 -5.62
C ASN A 9 -6.24 -25.74 -6.82
N MET A 10 -6.49 -26.32 -8.01
CA MET A 10 -6.96 -25.55 -9.17
C MET A 10 -8.36 -24.98 -8.95
N ALA A 11 -9.26 -25.76 -8.34
CA ALA A 11 -10.62 -25.34 -8.02
C ALA A 11 -10.62 -24.19 -7.01
N ASP A 12 -9.74 -24.25 -6.00
CA ASP A 12 -9.56 -23.19 -5.03
C ASP A 12 -9.08 -21.89 -5.69
N LEU A 13 -8.06 -21.95 -6.55
CA LEU A 13 -7.62 -20.77 -7.30
C LEU A 13 -8.74 -20.20 -8.18
N TYR A 14 -9.45 -21.07 -8.90
CA TYR A 14 -10.57 -20.70 -9.77
C TYR A 14 -11.67 -19.97 -8.96
N ALA A 15 -12.02 -20.49 -7.78
CA ALA A 15 -13.00 -19.90 -6.89
C ALA A 15 -12.55 -18.53 -6.37
N VAL A 16 -11.27 -18.38 -5.96
CA VAL A 16 -10.73 -17.11 -5.48
C VAL A 16 -10.75 -16.04 -6.57
N ILE A 17 -10.32 -16.35 -7.80
CA ILE A 17 -10.30 -15.41 -8.92
C ILE A 17 -11.74 -14.94 -9.25
N ASN A 18 -12.70 -15.86 -9.32
CA ASN A 18 -14.10 -15.50 -9.57
C ASN A 18 -14.71 -14.69 -8.44
N THR A 19 -14.36 -15.00 -7.19
CA THR A 19 -14.84 -14.24 -6.02
C THR A 19 -14.30 -12.81 -6.08
N LEU A 20 -13.01 -12.63 -6.40
CA LEU A 20 -12.40 -11.32 -6.59
C LEU A 20 -13.08 -10.55 -7.72
N GLN A 21 -13.36 -11.19 -8.86
CA GLN A 21 -14.06 -10.58 -9.99
C GLN A 21 -15.46 -10.08 -9.61
N ASN A 22 -16.20 -10.86 -8.82
CA ASN A 22 -17.53 -10.46 -8.35
C ASN A 22 -17.46 -9.34 -7.30
N LEU A 23 -16.45 -9.36 -6.42
CA LEU A 23 -16.22 -8.29 -5.46
C LEU A 23 -15.93 -6.96 -6.17
N GLU A 24 -15.08 -6.96 -7.20
CA GLU A 24 -14.80 -5.78 -8.01
C GLU A 24 -16.06 -5.22 -8.67
N LYS A 25 -16.88 -6.09 -9.27
CA LYS A 25 -18.15 -5.69 -9.88
C LYS A 25 -19.14 -5.13 -8.85
N ALA A 26 -19.20 -5.73 -7.65
CA ALA A 26 -20.08 -5.28 -6.58
C ALA A 26 -19.65 -3.89 -6.08
N TYR A 27 -18.36 -3.62 -5.97
CA TYR A 27 -17.84 -2.30 -5.60
C TYR A 27 -18.12 -1.25 -6.68
N ILE A 28 -17.90 -1.57 -7.97
CA ILE A 28 -18.23 -0.67 -9.09
C ILE A 28 -19.73 -0.30 -9.12
N ARG A 29 -20.59 -1.23 -8.68
CA ARG A 29 -22.05 -1.04 -8.59
C ARG A 29 -22.51 -0.45 -7.26
N ASP A 30 -21.58 0.04 -6.45
CA ASP A 30 -21.86 0.65 -5.14
C ASP A 30 -22.67 -0.26 -4.18
N CYS A 31 -22.49 -1.58 -4.32
CA CYS A 31 -23.20 -2.58 -3.51
C CYS A 31 -22.47 -2.92 -2.20
N VAL A 32 -21.23 -2.43 -2.03
CA VAL A 32 -20.35 -2.74 -0.90
C VAL A 32 -19.62 -1.46 -0.51
N THR A 33 -19.51 -1.19 0.79
CA THR A 33 -18.84 0.02 1.27
C THR A 33 -17.32 -0.04 1.00
N PRO A 34 -16.62 1.11 0.87
CA PRO A 34 -15.17 1.13 0.67
C PRO A 34 -14.39 0.37 1.75
N LYS A 35 -14.85 0.43 3.01
CA LYS A 35 -14.20 -0.25 4.13
C LYS A 35 -14.29 -1.77 4.02
N GLU A 36 -15.48 -2.29 3.74
CA GLU A 36 -15.72 -3.73 3.56
C GLU A 36 -15.02 -4.26 2.33
N TYR A 37 -15.11 -3.53 1.21
CA TYR A 37 -14.40 -3.86 -0.02
C TYR A 37 -12.89 -3.97 0.22
N THR A 38 -12.28 -2.97 0.85
CA THR A 38 -10.82 -2.94 1.07
C THR A 38 -10.36 -4.14 1.89
N ALA A 39 -11.07 -4.46 2.97
CA ALA A 39 -10.75 -5.60 3.82
C ALA A 39 -10.92 -6.94 3.07
N ALA A 40 -12.03 -7.11 2.34
CA ALA A 40 -12.31 -8.33 1.59
C ALA A 40 -11.33 -8.54 0.43
N CYS A 41 -11.04 -7.49 -0.34
CA CYS A 41 -10.12 -7.52 -1.47
C CYS A 41 -8.69 -7.85 -0.99
N SER A 42 -8.23 -7.22 0.10
CA SER A 42 -6.92 -7.50 0.68
C SER A 42 -6.77 -8.97 1.10
N LYS A 43 -7.82 -9.54 1.73
CA LYS A 43 -7.85 -10.96 2.10
C LYS A 43 -7.83 -11.88 0.89
N LEU A 44 -8.63 -11.59 -0.13
CA LEU A 44 -8.69 -12.38 -1.37
C LEU A 44 -7.36 -12.35 -2.13
N LEU A 45 -6.65 -11.21 -2.16
CA LEU A 45 -5.32 -11.12 -2.78
C LEU A 45 -4.29 -12.00 -2.05
N VAL A 46 -4.30 -12.04 -0.72
CA VAL A 46 -3.47 -12.96 0.07
C VAL A 46 -3.79 -14.42 -0.26
N GLN A 47 -5.07 -14.77 -0.30
CA GLN A 47 -5.54 -16.13 -0.63
C GLN A 47 -5.16 -16.53 -2.05
N TYR A 48 -5.30 -15.60 -3.01
CA TYR A 48 -4.90 -15.79 -4.39
C TYR A 48 -3.41 -16.14 -4.49
N ARG A 49 -2.52 -15.38 -3.81
CA ARG A 49 -1.08 -15.66 -3.85
C ARG A 49 -0.76 -17.05 -3.30
N ALA A 50 -1.41 -17.45 -2.21
CA ALA A 50 -1.23 -18.77 -1.63
C ALA A 50 -1.72 -19.88 -2.58
N ALA A 51 -2.93 -19.74 -3.15
CA ALA A 51 -3.52 -20.71 -4.08
C ALA A 51 -2.71 -20.81 -5.38
N PHE A 52 -2.27 -19.68 -5.95
CA PHE A 52 -1.48 -19.67 -7.17
C PHE A 52 -0.13 -20.36 -6.97
N LYS A 53 0.54 -20.14 -5.83
CA LYS A 53 1.81 -20.79 -5.49
C LYS A 53 1.71 -22.32 -5.43
N GLN A 54 0.54 -22.88 -5.08
CA GLN A 54 0.33 -24.33 -5.04
C GLN A 54 0.23 -24.96 -6.43
N ILE A 55 -0.19 -24.19 -7.44
CA ILE A 55 -0.36 -24.68 -8.82
C ILE A 55 0.72 -24.19 -9.78
N GLN A 56 1.55 -23.23 -9.35
CA GLN A 56 2.57 -22.60 -10.18
C GLN A 56 3.60 -23.65 -10.61
N GLY A 57 3.85 -23.72 -11.91
CA GLY A 57 4.78 -24.66 -12.52
C GLY A 57 4.77 -24.53 -14.03
N ASP A 58 5.35 -25.50 -14.73
CA ASP A 58 5.51 -25.46 -16.21
C ASP A 58 4.17 -25.33 -16.95
N GLU A 59 3.11 -25.92 -16.41
CA GLU A 59 1.76 -25.88 -17.00
C GLU A 59 1.07 -24.53 -16.81
N TYR A 60 1.38 -23.82 -15.71
CA TYR A 60 0.76 -22.55 -15.33
C TYR A 60 1.83 -21.59 -14.78
N PRO A 61 2.69 -21.02 -15.65
CA PRO A 61 3.75 -20.11 -15.22
C PRO A 61 3.19 -18.77 -14.73
N THR A 62 2.07 -18.34 -15.30
CA THR A 62 1.39 -17.07 -14.98
C THR A 62 -0.11 -17.29 -14.77
N VAL A 63 -0.74 -16.35 -14.08
CA VAL A 63 -2.19 -16.35 -13.89
C VAL A 63 -2.94 -16.24 -15.22
N ASP A 64 -2.40 -15.52 -16.20
CA ASP A 64 -2.97 -15.42 -17.55
C ASP A 64 -3.06 -16.79 -18.25
N ALA A 65 -2.05 -17.64 -18.06
CA ALA A 65 -2.07 -19.00 -18.62
C ALA A 65 -3.20 -19.84 -18.02
N PHE A 66 -3.42 -19.72 -16.71
CA PHE A 66 -4.50 -20.40 -16.00
C PHE A 66 -5.88 -19.89 -16.46
N VAL A 67 -6.08 -18.57 -16.47
CA VAL A 67 -7.33 -17.92 -16.88
C VAL A 67 -7.69 -18.27 -18.31
N LYS A 68 -6.71 -18.27 -19.22
CA LYS A 68 -6.90 -18.67 -20.63
C LYS A 68 -7.28 -20.14 -20.76
N LYS A 69 -6.63 -21.04 -20.02
CA LYS A 69 -6.89 -22.49 -20.06
C LYS A 69 -8.30 -22.83 -19.57
N PHE A 70 -8.76 -22.18 -18.50
CA PHE A 70 -10.09 -22.40 -17.93
C PHE A 70 -11.17 -21.45 -18.46
N ARG A 71 -10.83 -20.58 -19.43
CA ARG A 71 -11.74 -19.60 -20.06
C ARG A 71 -12.46 -18.70 -19.05
N LEU A 72 -11.71 -18.27 -18.04
CA LEU A 72 -12.18 -17.33 -17.03
C LEU A 72 -12.28 -15.91 -17.63
N ASP A 73 -13.46 -15.31 -17.63
CA ASP A 73 -13.65 -13.89 -18.01
C ASP A 73 -13.60 -13.00 -16.77
N CYS A 74 -12.37 -12.66 -16.35
CA CYS A 74 -12.10 -11.97 -15.08
C CYS A 74 -11.21 -10.72 -15.22
N PRO A 75 -11.51 -9.77 -16.13
CA PRO A 75 -10.62 -8.63 -16.39
C PRO A 75 -10.38 -7.73 -15.17
N ALA A 76 -11.40 -7.52 -14.31
CA ALA A 76 -11.24 -6.68 -13.13
C ALA A 76 -10.36 -7.36 -12.06
N ALA A 77 -10.56 -8.67 -11.84
CA ALA A 77 -9.70 -9.44 -10.94
C ALA A 77 -8.25 -9.47 -11.42
N LEU A 78 -8.00 -9.63 -12.73
CA LEU A 78 -6.65 -9.62 -13.29
C LEU A 78 -5.93 -8.29 -13.05
N GLU A 79 -6.61 -7.16 -13.26
CA GLU A 79 -6.03 -5.84 -12.97
C GLU A 79 -5.70 -5.68 -11.48
N ARG A 80 -6.58 -6.13 -10.58
CA ARG A 80 -6.29 -6.11 -9.13
C ARG A 80 -5.14 -7.02 -8.73
N ILE A 81 -5.06 -8.22 -9.30
CA ILE A 81 -3.96 -9.16 -9.08
C ILE A 81 -2.64 -8.55 -9.56
N LYS A 82 -2.65 -7.87 -10.70
CA LYS A 82 -1.48 -7.21 -11.27
C LYS A 82 -1.01 -6.02 -10.43
N GLU A 83 -1.93 -5.25 -9.84
CA GLU A 83 -1.61 -4.17 -8.92
C GLU A 83 -1.28 -4.63 -7.49
N ASP A 84 -1.68 -5.86 -7.14
CA ASP A 84 -1.54 -6.49 -5.82
C ASP A 84 -2.11 -5.66 -4.64
N ARG A 85 -3.13 -4.84 -4.92
CA ARG A 85 -3.83 -4.04 -3.90
C ARG A 85 -5.28 -3.68 -4.30
N PRO A 86 -6.17 -3.43 -3.32
CA PRO A 86 -7.50 -2.90 -3.58
C PRO A 86 -7.46 -1.53 -4.28
N ILE A 87 -8.46 -1.23 -5.11
CA ILE A 87 -8.53 0.05 -5.86
C ILE A 87 -8.63 1.28 -4.95
N THR A 88 -9.09 1.09 -3.71
CA THR A 88 -9.18 2.13 -2.68
C THR A 88 -7.82 2.52 -2.11
N ILE A 89 -6.81 1.66 -2.24
CA ILE A 89 -5.44 1.93 -1.80
C ILE A 89 -4.68 2.49 -2.99
N LYS A 90 -4.39 3.78 -2.96
CA LYS A 90 -3.57 4.43 -3.99
C LYS A 90 -2.12 3.95 -3.87
N ASP A 91 -1.53 3.71 -5.03
CA ASP A 91 -0.09 3.53 -5.16
C ASP A 91 0.64 4.83 -4.86
N ASP A 92 1.63 4.78 -3.98
CA ASP A 92 2.64 5.84 -3.92
C ASP A 92 3.78 5.61 -4.93
N LYS A 93 3.75 4.56 -5.78
CA LYS A 93 4.67 4.31 -6.91
C LYS A 93 6.15 4.50 -6.59
N GLY A 94 6.62 4.00 -5.44
CA GLY A 94 8.01 4.15 -5.01
C GLY A 94 8.33 5.48 -4.30
N ASN A 95 7.35 6.36 -4.15
CA ASN A 95 7.45 7.54 -3.31
C ASN A 95 7.58 7.17 -1.83
N THR A 96 7.12 5.99 -1.40
CA THR A 96 7.30 5.52 0.00
C THR A 96 8.77 5.40 0.39
N SER A 97 9.58 4.66 -0.39
CA SER A 97 11.01 4.50 -0.08
C SER A 97 11.77 5.82 -0.18
N LYS A 98 11.41 6.67 -1.15
CA LYS A 98 11.95 8.02 -1.26
C LYS A 98 11.57 8.89 -0.06
N CYS A 99 10.29 8.94 0.31
CA CYS A 99 9.80 9.69 1.46
C CYS A 99 10.46 9.20 2.76
N ILE A 100 10.67 7.89 2.93
CA ILE A 100 11.40 7.35 4.09
C ILE A 100 12.84 7.88 4.10
N ALA A 101 13.54 7.82 2.97
CA ALA A 101 14.91 8.33 2.85
C ALA A 101 14.98 9.84 3.14
N ASP A 102 14.06 10.61 2.57
CA ASP A 102 13.96 12.07 2.75
C ASP A 102 13.65 12.41 4.23
N ILE A 103 12.71 11.71 4.88
CA ILE A 103 12.38 11.88 6.32
C ILE A 103 13.59 11.61 7.20
N VAL A 104 14.29 10.49 6.95
CA VAL A 104 15.50 10.13 7.72
C VAL A 104 16.59 11.18 7.53
N SER A 105 16.80 11.62 6.29
CA SER A 105 17.77 12.68 5.98
C SER A 105 17.44 13.97 6.70
N LEU A 106 16.19 14.43 6.66
CA LEU A 106 15.75 15.67 7.31
C LEU A 106 15.88 15.61 8.84
N PHE A 107 15.57 14.47 9.47
CA PHE A 107 15.81 14.30 10.90
C PHE A 107 17.29 14.40 11.26
N ILE A 108 18.18 13.79 10.47
CA ILE A 108 19.63 13.90 10.67
C ILE A 108 20.08 15.35 10.50
N THR A 109 19.65 16.03 9.42
CA THR A 109 19.98 17.43 9.16
C THR A 109 19.56 18.35 10.30
N ILE A 110 18.32 18.25 10.79
CA ILE A 110 17.83 19.07 11.92
C ILE A 110 18.64 18.77 13.18
N MET A 111 18.90 17.49 13.47
CA MET A 111 19.68 17.08 14.64
C MET A 111 21.11 17.64 14.59
N ASP A 112 21.75 17.60 13.42
CA ASP A 112 23.11 18.12 13.24
C ASP A 112 23.16 19.65 13.31
N LYS A 113 22.17 20.37 12.75
CA LYS A 113 22.03 21.82 12.94
C LYS A 113 21.96 22.18 14.43
N LEU A 114 21.15 21.48 15.22
CA LEU A 114 21.03 21.70 16.66
C LEU A 114 22.34 21.41 17.41
N ARG A 115 23.07 20.36 17.03
CA ARG A 115 24.40 20.03 17.59
C ARG A 115 25.46 21.07 17.27
N LEU A 116 25.37 21.72 16.10
CA LEU A 116 26.21 22.85 15.69
C LEU A 116 25.79 24.19 16.32
N GLU A 117 24.86 24.15 17.28
CA GLU A 117 24.28 25.33 17.94
C GLU A 117 23.55 26.31 17.00
N ILE A 118 23.14 25.85 15.82
CA ILE A 118 22.27 26.63 14.93
C ILE A 118 20.87 26.61 15.54
N LYS A 119 20.51 27.69 16.22
CA LYS A 119 19.26 27.85 16.98
C LYS A 119 18.33 28.92 16.39
N ALA A 120 18.73 29.53 15.28
CA ALA A 120 17.94 30.56 14.61
C ALA A 120 16.69 29.93 13.97
N MET A 121 15.54 30.59 14.14
CA MET A 121 14.24 30.06 13.72
C MET A 121 14.18 29.88 12.20
N ASP A 122 14.64 30.89 11.46
CA ASP A 122 14.71 30.93 10.00
C ASP A 122 15.61 29.85 9.39
N GLU A 123 16.61 29.39 10.14
CA GLU A 123 17.50 28.29 9.75
C GLU A 123 16.88 26.90 10.00
N LEU A 124 16.03 26.75 11.02
CA LEU A 124 15.43 25.46 11.41
C LEU A 124 14.04 25.23 10.81
N ASN A 125 13.26 26.29 10.64
CA ASN A 125 11.87 26.23 10.17
C ASN A 125 11.71 25.56 8.79
N PRO A 126 12.55 25.87 7.78
CA PRO A 126 12.40 25.28 6.44
C PRO A 126 12.53 23.74 6.46
N ASP A 127 13.53 23.21 7.15
CA ASP A 127 13.76 21.76 7.22
C ASP A 127 12.64 21.06 8.00
N LEU A 128 12.17 21.67 9.09
CA LEU A 128 11.10 21.10 9.90
C LEU A 128 9.77 21.11 9.15
N ARG A 129 9.53 22.13 8.32
CA ARG A 129 8.35 22.20 7.44
C ARG A 129 8.41 21.13 6.36
N ASP A 130 9.55 20.98 5.69
CA ASP A 130 9.74 19.94 4.67
C ASP A 130 9.63 18.54 5.27
N LEU A 131 10.09 18.35 6.52
CA LEU A 131 9.91 17.11 7.28
C LEU A 131 8.42 16.81 7.48
N MET A 132 7.64 17.78 7.95
CA MET A 132 6.20 17.62 8.16
C MET A 132 5.47 17.30 6.86
N ASP A 133 5.78 18.02 5.77
CA ASP A 133 5.17 17.80 4.47
C ASP A 133 5.53 16.42 3.90
N THR A 134 6.78 15.98 4.07
CA THR A 134 7.23 14.64 3.65
C THR A 134 6.59 13.54 4.48
N MET A 135 6.44 13.72 5.80
CA MET A 135 5.70 12.79 6.66
C MET A 135 4.22 12.71 6.27
N ASN A 136 3.60 13.82 5.86
CA ASN A 136 2.21 13.85 5.39
C ASN A 136 2.02 13.15 4.04
N ARG A 137 3.03 13.20 3.15
CA ARG A 137 3.02 12.44 1.88
C ARG A 137 3.21 10.94 2.07
N LEU A 138 3.77 10.50 3.19
CA LEU A 138 4.01 9.08 3.46
C LEU A 138 2.70 8.38 3.87
N SER A 139 2.04 7.73 2.90
CA SER A 139 0.72 7.10 3.09
C SER A 139 0.66 5.97 4.12
N ILE A 140 1.79 5.32 4.41
CA ILE A 140 1.87 4.28 5.46
C ILE A 140 1.76 4.87 6.88
N LEU A 141 2.05 6.16 7.06
CA LEU A 141 1.87 6.83 8.34
C LEU A 141 0.41 7.26 8.49
N SER A 142 -0.26 6.67 9.49
CA SER A 142 -1.59 7.09 9.89
C SER A 142 -1.64 8.59 10.27
N SER A 143 -2.83 9.20 10.18
CA SER A 143 -3.02 10.61 10.51
C SER A 143 -2.82 10.93 12.00
N ASP A 144 -2.96 9.91 12.86
CA ASP A 144 -2.81 9.97 14.32
C ASP A 144 -1.41 9.54 14.79
N PHE A 145 -0.45 9.34 13.88
CA PHE A 145 0.91 8.97 14.23
C PHE A 145 1.56 10.00 15.17
N GLU A 146 2.02 9.56 16.34
CA GLU A 146 2.58 10.42 17.40
C GLU A 146 3.71 11.33 16.87
N GLY A 147 4.58 10.82 15.99
CA GLY A 147 5.66 11.61 15.42
C GLY A 147 5.17 12.81 14.60
N LYS A 148 4.04 12.69 13.89
CA LYS A 148 3.43 13.82 13.15
C LYS A 148 2.94 14.89 14.13
N GLN A 149 2.34 14.47 15.24
CA GLN A 149 1.88 15.40 16.28
C GLN A 149 3.06 16.17 16.89
N LYS A 150 4.15 15.47 17.24
CA LYS A 150 5.35 16.10 17.81
C LYS A 150 6.03 17.09 16.86
N VAL A 151 6.22 16.73 15.59
CA VAL A 151 6.78 17.62 14.58
C VAL A 151 5.89 18.86 14.37
N SER A 152 4.56 18.68 14.39
CA SER A 152 3.61 19.78 14.32
C SER A 152 3.68 20.71 15.53
N GLU A 153 3.85 20.18 16.74
CA GLU A 153 4.05 20.97 17.97
C GLU A 153 5.34 21.81 17.88
N TRP A 154 6.43 21.22 17.40
CA TRP A 154 7.71 21.93 17.20
C TRP A 154 7.58 23.04 16.16
N LEU A 155 6.92 22.78 15.03
CA LEU A 155 6.69 23.77 13.98
C LEU A 155 5.85 24.94 14.50
N THR A 156 4.82 24.64 15.29
CA THR A 156 3.98 25.66 15.95
C THR A 156 4.81 26.51 16.91
N THR A 157 5.67 25.88 17.70
CA THR A 157 6.56 26.57 18.64
C THR A 157 7.51 27.50 17.90
N LEU A 158 8.19 27.03 16.85
CA LEU A 158 9.10 27.87 16.04
C LEU A 158 8.36 29.02 15.37
N ASN A 159 7.18 28.79 14.81
CA ASN A 159 6.37 29.86 14.21
C ASN A 159 5.94 30.92 15.23
N SER A 160 5.73 30.55 16.49
CA SER A 160 5.39 31.52 17.55
C SER A 160 6.55 32.41 18.00
N MET A 161 7.79 32.02 17.66
CA MET A 161 9.01 32.78 17.95
C MET A 161 9.33 33.81 16.86
N GLN A 162 8.43 33.97 15.88
CA GLN A 162 8.55 34.96 14.83
C GLN A 162 8.32 36.36 15.44
N ALA A 163 9.39 37.17 15.46
CA ALA A 163 9.35 38.60 15.81
C ALA A 163 9.24 39.44 14.54
#